data_AF-X6MNH5-F1
#
_entry.id   AF-X6MNH5-F1
#
_cell.length_a   1.000
_cell.length_b   1.000
_cell.length_c   1.000
_cell.angle_alpha   90.00
_cell.angle_beta   90.00
_cell.angle_gamma   90.00
#
_symmetry.space_group_name_H-M   'P 1'
#
loop_
_entity.id
_entity.type
_entity.pdbx_description
1 polymer ?
#
loop_
_entity_poly.entity_id
_entity_poly.type
_entity_poly.pdbx_seq_one_letter_code
_entity_poly.pdbx_strand_id
1 'polypeptide(L)'
;NSIGSSNVICSGSFDNTIRFWDIRSNKNQLFMIKGDDKEEEEEEEEEEEKIINCFKFVLLRKKVNDNCGVHLYYGSKNGQICVWG
;
A
#
# COMPACT_ATOMS: atom_id res chain seq x y z
N ASN A 1 -11.69 -23.18 2.45
CA ASN A 1 -11.49 -21.76 2.80
C ASN A 1 -10.71 -21.66 4.10
N SER A 2 -9.38 -21.85 4.04
CA SER A 2 -8.52 -21.46 5.15
C SER A 2 -8.35 -19.95 5.06
N ILE A 3 -9.16 -19.20 5.79
CA ILE A 3 -8.80 -17.82 6.14
C ILE A 3 -7.63 -17.99 7.10
N GLY A 4 -6.42 -17.99 6.54
CA GLY A 4 -5.22 -17.85 7.34
C GLY A 4 -5.37 -16.55 8.09
N SER A 5 -5.50 -16.63 9.41
CA SER A 5 -5.54 -15.48 10.30
C SER A 5 -4.16 -14.80 10.22
N SER A 6 -4.00 -13.96 9.20
CA SER A 6 -2.81 -13.12 9.03
C SER A 6 -2.76 -12.18 10.22
N ASN A 7 -1.70 -12.29 11.02
CA ASN A 7 -1.48 -11.45 12.19
C ASN A 7 -0.96 -10.07 11.79
N VAL A 8 -1.26 -9.64 10.56
CA VAL A 8 -0.71 -8.43 9.96
C VAL A 8 -1.86 -7.50 9.62
N ILE A 9 -1.80 -6.28 10.16
CA ILE A 9 -2.67 -5.18 9.77
C ILE A 9 -1.93 -4.37 8.72
N CYS A 10 -2.64 -3.98 7.65
CA CYS A 10 -2.17 -3.01 6.67
C CYS A 10 -3.01 -1.74 6.79
N SER A 11 -2.37 -0.58 6.84
CA SER A 11 -3.03 0.72 6.95
C SER A 11 -2.43 1.71 5.95
N GLY A 12 -3.28 2.39 5.18
CA GLY A 12 -2.91 3.62 4.47
C GLY A 12 -3.10 4.83 5.38
N SER A 13 -2.23 5.82 5.25
CA SER A 13 -2.20 7.02 6.08
C SER A 13 -2.10 8.28 5.22
N PHE A 14 -2.56 9.40 5.78
CA PHE A 14 -2.51 10.72 5.14
C PHE A 14 -1.08 11.24 4.95
N ASP A 15 -0.09 10.67 5.64
CA ASP A 15 1.35 10.96 5.48
C ASP A 15 1.98 10.33 4.23
N ASN A 16 1.20 10.01 3.21
CA ASN A 16 1.58 9.27 1.99
C ASN A 16 2.20 7.89 2.26
N THR A 17 1.88 7.22 3.38
CA THR A 17 2.47 5.89 3.68
C THR A 17 1.44 4.78 3.76
N ILE A 18 1.84 3.59 3.33
CA ILE A 18 1.18 2.33 3.66
C ILE A 18 2.08 1.57 4.63
N ARG A 19 1.55 1.21 5.80
CA ARG A 19 2.29 0.56 6.87
C ARG A 19 1.72 -0.81 7.17
N PHE A 20 2.61 -1.73 7.51
CA PHE A 20 2.28 -3.08 7.94
C PHE A 20 2.66 -3.25 9.41
N TRP A 21 1.77 -3.86 10.18
CA TRP A 21 1.90 -4.03 11.62
C TRP A 21 1.68 -5.48 11.99
N ASP A 22 2.57 -6.06 12.79
CA ASP A 22 2.29 -7.35 13.43
C ASP A 22 1.43 -7.11 14.68
N ILE A 23 0.26 -7.75 14.77
CA ILE A 23 -0.63 -7.64 15.94
C ILE A 23 -0.08 -8.38 17.17
N ARG A 24 0.81 -9.36 16.97
CA ARG A 24 1.43 -10.13 18.05
C ARG A 24 2.62 -9.40 18.65
N SER A 25 3.32 -8.62 17.82
CA SER A 25 4.42 -7.78 18.27
C SER A 25 3.86 -6.45 18.75
N ASN A 26 4.10 -6.11 20.02
CA ASN A 26 3.54 -4.92 20.66
C ASN A 26 3.92 -3.61 19.93
N LYS A 27 3.12 -3.24 18.91
CA LYS A 27 3.22 -2.03 18.08
C LYS A 27 4.41 -1.96 17.11
N ASN A 28 5.04 -3.07 16.78
CA ASN A 28 6.15 -3.03 15.82
C ASN A 28 5.64 -2.93 14.39
N GLN A 29 6.03 -1.83 13.73
CA GLN A 29 5.91 -1.69 12.29
C GLN A 29 6.82 -2.72 11.61
N LEU A 30 6.23 -3.61 10.82
CA LEU A 30 6.97 -4.61 10.04
C LEU A 30 7.57 -4.01 8.78
N PHE A 31 6.78 -3.18 8.09
CA PHE A 31 7.16 -2.66 6.78
C PHE A 31 6.46 -1.33 6.49
N MET A 32 7.07 -0.54 5.61
CA MET A 32 6.57 0.76 5.17
C MET A 32 6.75 0.90 3.67
N ILE A 33 5.70 1.32 2.99
CA ILE A 33 5.73 1.77 1.61
C ILE A 33 5.47 3.28 1.66
N LYS A 34 6.33 4.06 1.03
CA LYS A 34 6.05 5.47 0.73
C LYS A 34 5.41 5.54 -0.66
N GLY A 35 4.38 6.36 -0.81
CA GLY A 35 3.80 6.65 -2.11
C GLY A 35 4.84 7.31 -3.03
N ASP A 36 4.62 7.19 -4.34
CA ASP A 36 5.54 7.77 -5.32
C ASP A 36 5.48 9.30 -5.30
N ASP A 37 6.54 9.91 -4.77
CA ASP A 37 6.81 11.33 -4.93
C ASP A 37 7.47 11.52 -6.30
N LYS A 38 6.69 11.52 -7.38
CA LYS A 38 7.23 12.12 -8.61
C LYS A 38 7.48 13.59 -8.31
N GLU A 39 8.75 13.96 -8.25
CA GLU A 39 9.22 15.34 -8.35
C GLU A 39 8.84 15.81 -9.74
N GLU A 40 7.58 16.23 -9.91
CA GLU A 40 7.28 17.20 -10.93
C GLU A 40 7.90 18.49 -10.39
N GLU A 41 9.13 18.74 -10.83
CA GLU A 41 9.66 20.11 -10.85
C GLU A 41 8.57 20.98 -11.48
N GLU A 42 8.34 22.13 -10.88
CA GLU A 42 7.53 23.26 -11.37
C GLU A 42 6.26 23.55 -10.55
N GLU A 43 6.46 24.57 -9.71
CA GLU A 43 5.58 25.70 -9.45
C GLU A 43 4.74 25.66 -8.18
N GLU A 44 4.85 26.79 -7.49
CA GLU A 44 4.24 27.19 -6.23
C GLU A 44 2.71 27.26 -6.35
N GLU A 45 2.04 26.12 -6.52
CA GLU A 45 0.61 26.01 -6.30
C GLU A 45 0.39 24.97 -5.19
N GLU A 46 -0.24 25.45 -4.10
CA GLU A 46 -0.66 24.74 -2.89
C GLU A 46 -0.16 23.29 -2.76
N GLU A 47 0.72 23.00 -1.78
CA GLU A 47 1.15 21.63 -1.43
C GLU A 47 -0.07 20.71 -1.30
N GLU A 48 -0.52 20.10 -2.39
CA GLU A 48 -1.58 19.11 -2.34
C GLU A 48 -0.96 17.91 -1.64
N GLU A 49 -1.33 17.72 -0.38
CA GLU A 49 -0.87 16.59 0.42
C GLU A 49 -1.07 15.32 -0.41
N LYS A 50 0.05 14.70 -0.81
CA LYS A 50 0.07 13.44 -1.56
C LYS A 50 -0.46 12.35 -0.62
N ILE A 51 -1.78 12.20 -0.60
CA ILE A 51 -2.48 11.32 0.33
C ILE A 51 -2.85 10.04 -0.39
N ILE A 52 -2.57 8.90 0.25
CA ILE A 52 -3.12 7.61 -0.16
C ILE A 52 -4.59 7.57 0.25
N ASN A 53 -5.48 7.71 -0.72
CA ASN A 53 -6.92 7.77 -0.50
C ASN A 53 -7.55 6.37 -0.47
N CYS A 54 -7.02 5.44 -1.26
CA CYS A 54 -7.55 4.08 -1.34
C CYS A 54 -6.46 3.06 -1.62
N PHE A 55 -6.66 1.83 -1.17
CA PHE A 55 -5.82 0.71 -1.53
C PHE A 55 -6.62 -0.60 -1.57
N LYS A 56 -6.14 -1.56 -2.38
CA LYS A 56 -6.79 -2.85 -2.58
C LYS A 56 -5.77 -3.94 -2.87
N PHE A 57 -5.88 -5.03 -2.12
CA PHE A 57 -5.17 -6.26 -2.43
C PHE A 57 -5.88 -7.04 -3.53
N VAL A 58 -5.12 -7.51 -4.51
CA VAL A 58 -5.59 -8.35 -5.60
C VAL A 58 -4.70 -9.59 -5.65
N LEU A 59 -5.34 -10.75 -5.50
CA LEU A 59 -4.68 -12.04 -5.63
C LEU A 59 -4.57 -12.40 -7.11
N LEU A 60 -3.35 -12.54 -7.64
CA LEU A 60 -3.15 -13.08 -8.98
C LEU A 60 -3.21 -14.61 -8.90
N ARG A 61 -4.30 -15.21 -9.38
CA ARG A 61 -4.37 -16.66 -9.53
C ARG A 61 -3.59 -17.08 -10.78
N LYS A 62 -2.34 -17.49 -10.61
CA LYS A 62 -1.61 -18.25 -11.65
C LYS A 62 -1.96 -19.73 -11.56
N LYS A 63 -2.00 -20.42 -12.71
CA LYS A 63 -2.21 -21.86 -12.79
C LYS A 63 -1.01 -22.60 -12.20
N VAL A 64 -1.35 -23.59 -11.37
CA VAL A 64 -0.59 -24.73 -10.84
C VAL A 64 0.94 -24.56 -10.79
N ASN A 65 1.41 -24.36 -9.56
CA ASN A 65 2.75 -24.59 -9.02
C ASN A 65 3.65 -23.38 -8.72
N ASP A 66 3.16 -22.15 -8.80
CA ASP A 66 3.91 -20.98 -8.32
C ASP A 66 3.14 -20.20 -7.26
N ASN A 67 3.87 -19.71 -6.26
CA ASN A 67 3.41 -18.88 -5.16
C ASN A 67 2.40 -17.84 -5.66
N CYS A 68 1.21 -17.81 -5.07
CA CYS A 68 0.20 -16.81 -5.38
C CYS A 68 0.76 -15.41 -5.07
N GLY A 69 1.13 -14.67 -6.12
CA GLY A 69 1.50 -13.27 -5.99
C GLY A 69 0.30 -12.45 -5.52
N VAL A 70 0.51 -11.65 -4.47
CA VAL A 70 -0.47 -10.67 -4.01
C VAL A 70 0.05 -9.31 -4.44
N HIS A 71 -0.71 -8.62 -5.28
CA HIS A 71 -0.42 -7.24 -5.63
C HIS A 71 -1.30 -6.31 -4.79
N LEU A 72 -0.72 -5.20 -4.35
CA LEU A 72 -1.37 -4.09 -3.68
C LEU A 72 -1.44 -2.93 -4.66
N TYR A 73 -2.68 -2.55 -5.01
CA TYR A 73 -2.95 -1.35 -5.78
C TYR A 73 -3.33 -0.24 -4.81
N TYR A 74 -2.80 0.97 -5.00
CA TYR A 74 -3.18 2.12 -4.18
C TYR A 74 -3.29 3.36 -5.04
N GLY A 75 -4.22 4.24 -4.68
CA GLY A 75 -4.53 5.46 -5.40
C GLY A 75 -4.35 6.69 -4.52
N SER A 76 -3.80 7.75 -5.10
CA SER A 76 -3.63 9.05 -4.46
C SER A 76 -4.71 10.05 -4.87
N LYS A 77 -4.83 11.15 -4.12
CA LYS A 77 -5.82 12.22 -4.35
C LYS A 77 -5.76 12.83 -5.76
N ASN A 78 -4.57 12.89 -6.36
CA ASN A 78 -4.33 13.37 -7.72
C ASN A 78 -4.79 12.40 -8.84
N GLY A 79 -5.38 11.25 -8.48
CA GLY A 79 -5.86 10.26 -9.44
C GLY A 79 -4.79 9.29 -9.94
N GLN A 80 -3.55 9.38 -9.47
CA GLN A 80 -2.51 8.40 -9.77
C GLN A 80 -2.82 7.06 -9.11
N ILE A 81 -2.62 5.96 -9.85
CA ILE A 81 -2.72 4.60 -9.35
C ILE A 81 -1.33 3.96 -9.41
N CYS A 82 -0.86 3.50 -8.26
CA CYS A 82 0.41 2.79 -8.11
C CYS A 82 0.15 1.32 -7.77
N VAL A 83 1.11 0.47 -8.14
CA VAL A 83 1.08 -0.98 -7.89
C VAL A 83 2.33 -1.42 -7.16
N TRP A 84 2.16 -2.28 -6.18
CA TRP A 84 3.21 -2.90 -5.40
C TRP A 84 2.99 -4.42 -5.39
N GLY A 85 4.00 -5.22 -5.69
CA GLY A 85 3.94 -6.68 -5.58
C GLY A 85 4.84 -7.42 -6.56
#